data_AF-A0A0B4EU86-F1
#
_entry.id   AF-A0A0B4EU86-F1
#
_cell.length_a   1.000
_cell.length_b   1.000
_cell.length_c   1.000
_cell.angle_alpha   90.00
_cell.angle_beta   90.00
_cell.angle_gamma   90.00
#
_symmetry.space_group_name_H-M   'P 1'
#
loop_
_entity.id
_entity.type
_entity.pdbx_description
1 polymer ?
#
loop_
_entity_poly.entity_id
_entity_poly.type
_entity_poly.pdbx_seq_one_letter_code
_entity_poly.pdbx_strand_id
1 'polypeptide(L)'
;MKVTSIDIFCRVIDNFGDIGVCYRLYKELSDLFPQRKLRLILDRTEEFFALCPDTSKILYSSYSDILRQGQEVETAEVIIEAFACDIPENYLQKAYQTSKLIINLEYFSAEDWTEGFHLQESVLGRGTCRKFFFMPGISKKTGGILTKRYFPDLSLEAFGIRREDYELVGSIFSYEKDFTSLLESLQKPERKYVFVF
;
A
#
# COMPACT_ATOMS: atom_id res chain seq x y z
N MET A 1 -7.62 17.27 -15.59
CA MET A 1 -6.48 17.97 -14.96
C MET A 1 -5.21 17.18 -15.27
N LYS A 2 -4.12 17.79 -15.77
CA LYS A 2 -2.84 17.08 -15.99
C LYS A 2 -2.00 17.15 -14.71
N VAL A 3 -2.13 16.16 -13.82
CA VAL A 3 -1.45 16.08 -12.52
C VAL A 3 0.06 15.89 -12.67
N THR A 4 0.93 16.86 -12.43
CA THR A 4 2.39 16.71 -12.65
C THR A 4 3.10 15.94 -11.52
N SER A 5 2.62 16.19 -10.29
CA SER A 5 3.00 15.73 -8.95
C SER A 5 2.23 14.59 -8.27
N ILE A 6 2.84 13.50 -7.78
CA ILE A 6 2.19 12.66 -6.76
C ILE A 6 3.16 12.29 -5.64
N ASP A 7 2.80 12.59 -4.39
CA ASP A 7 3.49 12.08 -3.20
C ASP A 7 2.56 11.09 -2.46
N ILE A 8 3.09 9.94 -2.07
CA ILE A 8 2.38 8.92 -1.28
C ILE A 8 3.03 8.84 0.08
N PHE A 9 2.32 9.26 1.12
CA PHE A 9 2.75 9.16 2.50
C PHE A 9 2.29 7.82 3.08
N CYS A 10 3.22 7.12 3.71
CA CYS A 10 2.96 5.87 4.40
C CYS A 10 3.67 5.90 5.75
N ARG A 11 2.89 5.72 6.82
CA ARG A 11 3.42 5.37 8.13
C ARG A 11 3.29 3.87 8.29
N VAL A 12 4.41 3.17 8.50
CA VAL A 12 4.41 1.72 8.66
C VAL A 12 3.94 1.41 10.07
N ILE A 13 2.71 0.91 10.22
CA ILE A 13 2.16 0.45 11.50
C ILE A 13 2.00 -1.07 11.47
N ASP A 14 1.39 -1.60 10.41
CA ASP A 14 1.18 -3.03 10.21
C ASP A 14 2.29 -3.64 9.32
N ASN A 15 3.48 -3.81 9.89
CA ASN A 15 4.64 -4.51 9.30
C ASN A 15 4.77 -4.27 7.78
N PHE A 16 4.48 -5.28 6.97
CA PHE A 16 4.58 -5.23 5.51
C PHE A 16 3.26 -4.86 4.81
N GLY A 17 2.15 -4.80 5.53
CA GLY A 17 0.82 -4.52 5.01
C GLY A 17 0.74 -3.11 4.43
N ASP A 18 0.92 -2.09 5.27
CA ASP A 18 0.77 -0.68 4.88
C ASP A 18 1.72 -0.31 3.74
N ILE A 19 3.01 -0.59 3.93
CA ILE A 19 4.05 -0.30 2.94
C ILE A 19 3.89 -1.16 1.69
N GLY A 20 3.43 -2.41 1.80
CA GLY A 20 3.17 -3.28 0.67
C GLY A 20 2.06 -2.74 -0.23
N VAL A 21 0.99 -2.20 0.37
CA VAL A 21 -0.09 -1.53 -0.38
C VAL A 21 0.44 -0.24 -1.03
N CYS A 22 1.13 0.62 -0.29
CA CYS A 22 1.65 1.88 -0.81
C CYS A 22 2.68 1.68 -1.93
N TYR A 23 3.58 0.71 -1.79
CA TYR A 23 4.57 0.36 -2.80
C TYR A 23 3.91 -0.24 -4.06
N ARG A 24 2.90 -1.11 -3.89
CA ARG A 24 2.12 -1.62 -5.03
C ARG A 24 1.41 -0.49 -5.76
N LEU A 25 0.77 0.42 -5.02
CA LEU A 25 0.12 1.60 -5.59
C LEU A 25 1.12 2.51 -6.33
N TYR A 26 2.30 2.75 -5.75
CA TYR A 26 3.37 3.50 -6.39
C TYR A 26 3.72 2.88 -7.75
N LYS A 27 3.94 1.56 -7.82
CA LYS A 27 4.26 0.86 -9.08
C LYS A 27 3.14 0.97 -10.11
N GLU A 28 1.88 0.87 -9.70
CA GLU A 28 0.74 1.07 -10.61
C GLU A 28 0.71 2.47 -11.18
N LEU A 29 0.82 3.47 -10.31
CA LEU A 29 0.74 4.86 -10.74
C LEU A 29 1.97 5.26 -11.58
N SER A 30 3.16 4.73 -11.28
CA SER A 30 4.37 4.95 -12.10
C SER A 30 4.19 4.41 -13.52
N ASP A 31 3.58 3.23 -13.68
CA ASP A 31 3.35 2.63 -15.00
C ASP A 31 2.23 3.35 -15.76
N LEU A 32 1.16 3.77 -15.06
CA LEU A 32 0.05 4.53 -15.66
C LEU A 32 0.45 5.96 -16.03
N PHE A 33 1.40 6.55 -15.30
CA PHE A 33 1.79 7.95 -15.44
C PHE A 33 3.32 8.13 -15.50
N PRO A 34 4.01 7.56 -16.51
CA PRO A 34 5.48 7.49 -16.55
C PRO A 34 6.18 8.85 -16.67
N GLN A 35 5.45 9.90 -17.07
CA GLN A 35 5.98 11.27 -17.21
C GLN A 35 5.73 12.13 -15.96
N ARG A 36 5.23 11.54 -14.87
CA ARG A 36 4.87 12.25 -13.64
C ARG A 36 5.87 11.95 -12.53
N LYS A 37 6.17 12.94 -11.71
CA LYS A 37 7.06 12.77 -10.54
C LYS A 37 6.25 12.11 -9.43
N LEU A 38 6.53 10.84 -9.17
CA LEU A 38 5.96 10.06 -8.07
C LEU A 38 7.02 9.85 -7.01
N ARG A 39 6.66 10.00 -5.73
CA ARG A 39 7.57 9.73 -4.61
C ARG A 39 6.85 9.04 -3.46
N LEU A 40 7.50 8.02 -2.89
CA LEU A 40 7.12 7.43 -1.61
C LEU A 40 7.73 8.23 -0.46
N ILE A 41 6.94 8.60 0.54
CA ILE A 41 7.42 9.31 1.72
C ILE A 41 7.08 8.47 2.94
N LEU A 42 8.11 8.04 3.68
CA LEU A 42 8.00 6.98 4.67
C LEU A 42 8.46 7.44 6.06
N ASP A 43 7.78 7.01 7.13
CA ASP A 43 8.24 7.26 8.51
C ASP A 43 9.51 6.45 8.84
N ARG A 44 9.59 5.23 8.32
CA ARG A 44 10.72 4.30 8.41
C ARG A 44 10.87 3.49 7.12
N THR A 45 12.03 2.90 6.86
CA THR A 45 12.40 2.35 5.54
C THR A 45 12.77 0.88 5.53
N GLU A 46 12.88 0.25 6.69
CA GLU A 46 13.35 -1.13 6.86
C GLU A 46 12.44 -2.13 6.13
N GLU A 47 11.13 -2.06 6.38
CA GLU A 47 10.15 -2.94 5.75
C GLU A 47 10.04 -2.67 4.24
N PHE A 48 10.24 -1.41 3.82
CA PHE A 48 10.29 -1.05 2.40
C PHE A 48 11.49 -1.71 1.69
N PHE A 49 12.69 -1.64 2.27
CA PHE A 49 13.89 -2.23 1.67
C PHE A 49 13.85 -3.77 1.64
N ALA A 50 13.17 -4.40 2.61
CA ALA A 50 12.91 -5.82 2.56
C ALA A 50 11.96 -6.22 1.40
N LEU A 51 10.97 -5.38 1.06
CA LEU A 51 10.09 -5.60 -0.10
C LEU A 51 10.73 -5.22 -1.44
N CYS A 52 11.62 -4.24 -1.46
CA CYS A 52 12.26 -3.70 -2.66
C CYS A 52 13.77 -3.55 -2.45
N PRO A 53 14.56 -4.64 -2.57
CA PRO A 53 16.01 -4.58 -2.36
C PRO A 53 16.72 -3.65 -3.34
N ASP A 54 16.25 -3.55 -4.58
CA ASP A 54 16.75 -2.59 -5.57
C ASP A 54 15.83 -1.36 -5.65
N THR A 55 16.26 -0.27 -5.03
CA THR A 55 15.53 1.01 -5.00
C THR A 55 15.97 1.99 -6.10
N SER A 56 16.85 1.57 -7.03
CA SER A 56 17.45 2.47 -8.05
C SER A 56 16.42 3.19 -8.94
N LYS A 57 15.22 2.60 -9.10
CA LYS A 57 14.12 3.16 -9.89
C LYS A 57 12.99 3.75 -9.05
N ILE A 58 13.16 3.81 -7.72
CA ILE A 58 12.14 4.31 -6.80
C ILE A 58 12.60 5.65 -6.25
N LEU A 59 11.78 6.69 -6.44
CA LEU A 59 11.99 7.95 -5.76
C LEU A 59 11.31 7.87 -4.39
N TYR A 60 12.08 8.02 -3.32
CA TYR A 60 11.54 8.02 -1.96
C TYR A 60 12.22 9.07 -1.06
N SER A 61 11.62 9.37 0.09
CA SER A 61 12.18 10.23 1.14
C SER A 61 11.66 9.78 2.50
N SER A 62 12.41 10.05 3.58
CA SER A 62 11.93 9.82 4.94
C SER A 62 11.16 11.03 5.48
N TYR A 63 10.32 10.83 6.49
CA TYR A 63 9.67 11.92 7.23
C TYR A 63 10.73 12.86 7.84
N SER A 64 11.85 12.30 8.30
CA SER A 64 13.00 13.06 8.79
C SER A 64 13.66 13.93 7.71
N ASP A 65 13.69 13.51 6.45
CA ASP A 65 14.17 14.35 5.33
C ASP A 65 13.19 15.51 5.07
N ILE A 66 11.89 15.24 5.13
CA ILE A 66 10.85 16.25 4.97
C ILE A 66 10.93 17.30 6.08
N LEU A 67 11.05 16.89 7.33
CA LEU A 67 11.19 17.81 8.47
C LEU A 67 12.46 18.67 8.37
N ARG A 68 13.58 18.08 7.94
CA ARG A 68 14.86 18.80 7.76
C ARG A 68 14.81 19.90 6.69
N GLN A 69 13.90 19.80 5.71
CA GLN A 69 13.72 20.84 4.69
C GLN A 69 13.03 22.10 5.23
N GLY A 70 12.34 22.01 6.38
CA GLY A 70 11.65 23.16 6.98
C GLY A 70 10.63 23.78 6.02
N GLN A 71 10.70 25.09 5.83
CA GLN A 71 9.78 25.86 4.96
C GLN A 71 10.05 25.68 3.45
N GLU A 72 11.26 25.23 3.10
CA GLU A 72 11.67 25.02 1.71
C GLU A 72 11.11 23.73 1.12
N VAL A 73 10.48 22.88 1.93
CA VAL A 73 9.90 21.61 1.51
C VAL A 73 9.01 21.77 0.26
N GLU A 74 9.18 20.94 -0.75
CA GLU A 74 8.29 20.94 -1.93
C GLU A 74 7.16 19.92 -1.77
N THR A 75 5.95 20.35 -2.15
CA THR A 75 4.73 19.52 -2.10
C THR A 75 4.30 19.08 -3.50
N ALA A 76 3.74 17.87 -3.62
CA ALA A 76 3.15 17.39 -4.86
C ALA A 76 1.79 18.04 -5.15
N GLU A 77 1.36 18.01 -6.41
CA GLU A 77 0.00 18.45 -6.79
C GLU A 77 -1.10 17.57 -6.18
N VAL A 78 -0.85 16.25 -6.12
CA VAL A 78 -1.73 15.26 -5.49
C VAL A 78 -0.94 14.57 -4.38
N ILE A 79 -1.56 14.45 -3.22
CA ILE A 79 -1.01 13.77 -2.06
C ILE A 79 -1.92 12.59 -1.75
N ILE A 80 -1.33 11.42 -1.54
CA ILE A 80 -2.01 10.25 -1.01
C ILE A 80 -1.56 10.10 0.44
N GLU A 81 -2.48 10.35 1.36
CA GLU A 81 -2.32 10.12 2.80
C GLU A 81 -2.81 8.70 3.07
N ALA A 82 -1.90 7.73 3.20
CA ALA A 82 -2.28 6.34 3.41
C ALA A 82 -2.61 6.08 4.88
N PHE A 83 -3.77 5.49 5.11
CA PHE A 83 -4.23 4.98 6.40
C PHE A 83 -4.23 6.05 7.50
N ALA A 84 -4.67 7.27 7.14
CA ALA A 84 -4.69 8.43 8.02
C ALA A 84 -3.35 8.70 8.73
N CYS A 85 -2.23 8.49 8.03
CA CYS A 85 -0.90 8.70 8.58
C CYS A 85 -0.64 10.17 8.96
N ASP A 86 0.18 10.39 9.99
CA ASP A 86 0.60 11.72 10.43
C ASP A 86 1.64 12.33 9.47
N ILE A 87 1.17 13.03 8.43
CA ILE A 87 2.06 13.76 7.50
C ILE A 87 2.84 14.84 8.26
N PRO A 88 4.17 14.98 8.04
CA PRO A 88 4.97 16.04 8.65
C PRO A 88 4.34 17.44 8.49
N GLU A 89 4.20 18.15 9.60
CA GLU A 89 3.42 19.39 9.67
C GLU A 89 3.93 20.48 8.71
N ASN A 90 5.25 20.60 8.53
CA ASN A 90 5.83 21.57 7.58
C ASN A 90 5.40 21.30 6.13
N TYR A 91 5.28 20.03 5.75
CA TYR A 91 4.78 19.63 4.44
C TYR A 91 3.28 19.91 4.34
N LEU A 92 2.51 19.48 5.35
CA LEU A 92 1.04 19.55 5.33
C LEU A 92 0.54 21.01 5.30
N GLN A 93 1.14 21.91 6.08
CA GLN A 93 0.78 23.32 6.08
C GLN A 93 1.02 23.99 4.73
N LYS A 94 2.13 23.64 4.06
CA LYS A 94 2.40 24.12 2.70
C LYS A 94 1.40 23.54 1.70
N ALA A 95 1.16 22.23 1.79
CA ALA A 95 0.26 21.50 0.89
C ALA A 95 -1.16 22.06 0.89
N TYR A 96 -1.68 22.50 2.04
CA TYR A 96 -2.99 23.14 2.08
C TYR A 96 -3.10 24.36 1.16
N GLN A 97 -2.01 25.08 0.94
CA GLN A 97 -1.97 26.27 0.09
C GLN A 97 -1.59 25.96 -1.36
N THR A 98 -0.72 24.98 -1.60
CA THR A 98 -0.08 24.75 -2.90
C THR A 98 -0.54 23.49 -3.62
N SER A 99 -0.98 22.46 -2.89
CA SER A 99 -1.45 21.20 -3.45
C SER A 99 -2.91 21.30 -3.86
N LYS A 100 -3.30 20.52 -4.87
CA LYS A 100 -4.66 20.56 -5.43
C LYS A 100 -5.59 19.57 -4.71
N LEU A 101 -5.05 18.43 -4.31
CA LEU A 101 -5.83 17.31 -3.80
C LEU A 101 -5.03 16.51 -2.77
N ILE A 102 -5.66 16.21 -1.63
CA ILE A 102 -5.28 15.14 -0.71
C ILE A 102 -6.31 14.02 -0.85
N ILE A 103 -5.83 12.80 -1.06
CA ILE A 103 -6.62 11.58 -1.04
C ILE A 103 -6.28 10.87 0.26
N ASN A 104 -7.24 10.73 1.16
CA ASN A 104 -7.10 9.85 2.31
C ASN A 104 -7.40 8.42 1.85
N LEU A 105 -6.36 7.61 1.66
CA LEU A 105 -6.51 6.21 1.26
C LEU A 105 -6.77 5.37 2.50
N GLU A 106 -7.96 4.81 2.59
CA GLU A 106 -8.39 4.00 3.73
C GLU A 106 -8.02 2.52 3.54
N TYR A 107 -8.12 1.75 4.64
CA TYR A 107 -8.01 0.29 4.55
C TYR A 107 -9.15 -0.29 3.71
N PHE A 108 -8.87 -1.42 3.08
CA PHE A 108 -9.90 -2.19 2.40
C PHE A 108 -10.97 -2.64 3.39
N SER A 109 -12.24 -2.48 3.04
CA SER A 109 -13.34 -3.11 3.75
C SER A 109 -14.39 -3.63 2.77
N ALA A 110 -15.05 -4.72 3.18
CA ALA A 110 -16.20 -5.29 2.49
C ALA A 110 -17.53 -4.83 3.10
N GLU A 111 -17.50 -3.93 4.08
CA GLU A 111 -18.69 -3.43 4.77
C GLU A 111 -19.43 -2.39 3.91
N ASP A 112 -20.76 -2.52 3.83
CA ASP A 112 -21.61 -1.70 2.97
C ASP A 112 -21.54 -0.19 3.29
N TRP A 113 -21.26 0.18 4.55
CA TRP A 113 -21.20 1.59 4.95
C TRP A 113 -20.08 2.35 4.25
N THR A 114 -19.02 1.66 3.79
CA THR A 114 -17.91 2.30 3.08
C THR A 114 -18.32 2.97 1.77
N GLU A 115 -19.40 2.50 1.14
CA GLU A 115 -19.97 3.14 -0.06
C GLU A 115 -20.38 4.59 0.20
N GLY A 116 -20.89 4.88 1.41
CA GLY A 116 -21.37 6.20 1.79
C GLY A 116 -20.25 7.21 2.03
N PHE A 117 -19.03 6.73 2.28
CA PHE A 117 -17.86 7.57 2.56
C PHE A 117 -16.87 7.63 1.39
N HIS A 118 -16.94 6.72 0.43
CA HIS A 118 -16.11 6.78 -0.76
C HIS A 118 -16.35 8.09 -1.54
N LEU A 119 -15.27 8.83 -1.82
CA LEU A 119 -15.29 10.16 -2.46
C LEU A 119 -16.03 11.23 -1.66
N GLN A 120 -16.25 11.04 -0.36
CA GLN A 120 -16.74 12.11 0.50
C GLN A 120 -15.62 13.14 0.76
N GLU A 121 -15.96 14.42 0.65
CA GLU A 121 -15.03 15.52 0.93
C GLU A 121 -14.95 15.79 2.44
N SER A 122 -13.72 15.96 2.93
CA SER A 122 -13.44 16.52 4.24
C SER A 122 -13.11 18.01 4.08
N VAL A 123 -13.98 18.86 4.62
CA VAL A 123 -13.81 20.32 4.53
C VAL A 123 -12.69 20.76 5.47
N LEU A 124 -11.55 21.13 4.89
CA LEU A 124 -10.35 21.50 5.66
C LEU A 124 -10.46 22.87 6.34
N GLY A 125 -11.32 23.77 5.85
CA GLY A 125 -11.48 25.13 6.39
C GLY A 125 -10.27 26.04 6.19
N ARG A 126 -9.27 25.63 5.40
CA ARG A 126 -8.03 26.37 5.12
C ARG A 126 -7.47 26.05 3.75
N GLY A 127 -6.83 27.06 3.15
CA GLY A 127 -6.15 26.93 1.87
C GLY A 127 -7.08 26.60 0.71
N THR A 128 -6.51 26.12 -0.39
CA THR A 128 -7.25 25.77 -1.62
C THR A 128 -7.26 24.27 -1.90
N CYS A 129 -6.47 23.51 -1.15
CA CYS A 129 -6.42 22.05 -1.26
C CYS A 129 -7.76 21.43 -0.83
N ARG A 130 -8.18 20.38 -1.54
CA ARG A 130 -9.37 19.60 -1.20
C ARG A 130 -8.95 18.25 -0.67
N LYS A 131 -9.63 17.72 0.35
CA LYS A 131 -9.35 16.38 0.91
C LYS A 131 -10.54 15.45 0.68
N PHE A 132 -10.29 14.26 0.16
CA PHE A 132 -11.33 13.26 -0.10
C PHE A 132 -10.96 11.91 0.49
N PHE A 133 -11.95 11.20 1.00
CA PHE A 133 -11.79 9.81 1.41
C PHE A 133 -11.84 8.88 0.19
N PHE A 134 -10.92 7.93 0.12
CA PHE A 134 -10.92 6.88 -0.88
C PHE A 134 -10.98 5.53 -0.15
N MET A 135 -12.19 4.97 -0.09
CA MET A 135 -12.47 3.65 0.48
C MET A 135 -12.25 2.53 -0.56
N PRO A 136 -11.20 1.68 -0.47
CA PRO A 136 -11.10 0.48 -1.29
C PRO A 136 -12.15 -0.55 -0.88
N GLY A 137 -12.66 -1.31 -1.85
CA GLY A 137 -13.72 -2.28 -1.60
C GLY A 137 -14.09 -3.08 -2.85
N ILE A 138 -14.99 -4.06 -2.67
CA ILE A 138 -15.46 -4.93 -3.76
C ILE A 138 -16.74 -4.43 -4.46
N SER A 139 -17.43 -3.47 -3.86
CA SER A 139 -18.64 -2.88 -4.46
C SER A 139 -18.27 -1.93 -5.60
N LYS A 140 -19.16 -1.82 -6.59
CA LYS A 140 -19.06 -0.86 -7.69
C LYS A 140 -19.08 0.60 -7.24
N LYS A 141 -19.49 0.89 -6.00
CA LYS A 141 -19.52 2.25 -5.42
C LYS A 141 -18.32 2.57 -4.54
N THR A 142 -17.41 1.61 -4.34
CA THR A 142 -16.14 1.80 -3.64
C THR A 142 -15.00 2.00 -4.65
N GLY A 143 -13.81 2.31 -4.15
CA GLY A 143 -12.61 2.58 -4.93
C GLY A 143 -11.98 1.36 -5.60
N GLY A 144 -12.60 0.19 -5.48
CA GLY A 144 -12.11 -1.05 -6.06
C GLY A 144 -10.92 -1.64 -5.31
N ILE A 145 -10.17 -2.49 -5.99
CA ILE A 145 -9.00 -3.21 -5.49
C ILE A 145 -7.81 -3.02 -6.43
N LEU A 146 -6.59 -3.09 -5.89
CA LEU A 146 -5.36 -3.04 -6.68
C LEU A 146 -5.12 -4.39 -7.36
N THR A 147 -5.41 -4.47 -8.66
CA THR A 147 -5.42 -5.75 -9.41
C THR A 147 -4.36 -5.83 -10.48
N LYS A 148 -3.20 -5.16 -10.38
CA LYS A 148 -2.18 -5.33 -11.42
C LYS A 148 -2.05 -6.82 -11.72
N ARG A 149 -2.04 -7.17 -13.00
CA ARG A 149 -1.65 -8.51 -13.47
C ARG A 149 -0.16 -8.74 -13.22
N TYR A 150 0.31 -8.49 -12.00
CA TYR A 150 1.58 -9.01 -11.53
C TYR A 150 1.29 -10.38 -10.95
N PHE A 151 1.24 -11.36 -11.84
CA PHE A 151 1.43 -12.75 -11.46
C PHE A 151 2.94 -12.94 -11.52
N PRO A 152 3.65 -12.90 -10.37
CA PRO A 152 5.04 -13.32 -10.39
C PRO A 152 5.09 -14.73 -10.96
N ASP A 153 6.08 -15.02 -11.80
CA ASP A 153 6.31 -16.36 -12.35
C ASP A 153 6.86 -17.24 -11.23
N LEU A 154 5.99 -17.55 -10.27
CA LEU A 154 6.25 -18.43 -9.14
C LEU A 154 5.88 -19.83 -9.58
N SER A 155 6.89 -20.64 -9.88
CA SER A 155 6.71 -22.07 -10.03
C SER A 155 6.91 -22.74 -8.67
N LEU A 156 6.15 -23.80 -8.41
CA LEU A 156 6.40 -24.68 -7.26
C LEU A 156 7.81 -25.31 -7.34
N GLU A 157 8.33 -25.48 -8.56
CA GLU A 157 9.67 -26.00 -8.82
C GLU A 157 10.77 -25.12 -8.23
N ALA A 158 10.58 -23.80 -8.19
CA ALA A 158 11.50 -22.87 -7.53
C ALA A 158 11.65 -23.15 -6.03
N PHE A 159 10.66 -23.81 -5.41
CA PHE A 159 10.67 -24.26 -4.02
C PHE A 159 11.01 -25.76 -3.88
N GLY A 160 11.43 -26.42 -4.97
CA GLY A 160 11.68 -27.86 -4.99
C GLY A 160 10.41 -28.72 -4.87
N ILE A 161 9.24 -28.16 -5.16
CA ILE A 161 7.94 -28.84 -5.03
C ILE A 161 7.43 -29.23 -6.42
N ARG A 162 7.15 -30.51 -6.65
CA ARG A 162 6.41 -30.98 -7.82
C ARG A 162 4.95 -31.19 -7.44
N ARG A 163 4.02 -30.56 -8.16
CA ARG A 163 2.59 -30.56 -7.81
C ARG A 163 2.01 -31.97 -7.76
N GLU A 164 2.45 -32.88 -8.64
CA GLU A 164 1.94 -34.26 -8.70
C GLU A 164 2.31 -35.13 -7.50
N ASP A 165 3.34 -34.76 -6.72
CA ASP A 165 3.79 -35.54 -5.56
C ASP A 165 2.84 -35.40 -4.34
N TYR A 166 1.93 -34.42 -4.38
CA TYR A 166 1.10 -34.02 -3.24
C TYR A 166 -0.38 -33.91 -3.62
N GLU A 167 -1.26 -34.23 -2.70
CA GLU A 167 -2.70 -34.00 -2.87
C GLU A 167 -3.06 -32.52 -2.69
N LEU A 168 -2.42 -31.87 -1.70
CA LEU A 168 -2.57 -30.45 -1.39
C LEU A 168 -1.19 -29.79 -1.28
N VAL A 169 -1.06 -28.66 -1.94
CA VAL A 169 0.06 -27.73 -1.82
C VAL A 169 -0.54 -26.40 -1.36
N GLY A 170 0.00 -25.82 -0.29
CA GLY A 170 -0.45 -24.54 0.22
C GLY A 170 0.71 -23.69 0.74
N SER A 171 0.42 -22.43 1.06
CA SER A 171 1.31 -21.58 1.85
C SER A 171 0.62 -21.15 3.14
N ILE A 172 1.42 -20.93 4.19
CA ILE A 172 0.94 -20.40 5.47
C ILE A 172 1.65 -19.07 5.70
N PHE A 173 0.93 -17.97 5.45
CA PHE A 173 1.39 -16.62 5.76
C PHE A 173 0.45 -16.02 6.82
N SER A 174 0.94 -15.87 8.05
CA SER A 174 0.11 -15.45 9.18
C SER A 174 0.96 -14.75 10.25
N TYR A 175 0.28 -14.05 11.16
CA TYR A 175 0.87 -13.69 12.44
C TYR A 175 1.05 -14.94 13.31
N GLU A 176 1.64 -14.77 14.50
CA GLU A 176 1.75 -15.85 15.47
C GLU A 176 0.37 -16.45 15.79
N LYS A 177 0.23 -17.76 15.53
CA LYS A 177 -1.01 -18.50 15.72
C LYS A 177 -0.73 -19.97 15.95
N ASP A 178 -1.53 -20.60 16.81
CA ASP A 178 -1.52 -22.05 16.98
C ASP A 178 -2.22 -22.73 15.78
N PHE A 179 -1.43 -23.52 15.04
CA PHE A 179 -1.88 -24.30 13.89
C PHE A 179 -2.08 -25.79 14.22
N THR A 180 -1.99 -26.21 15.48
CA THR A 180 -2.08 -27.63 15.89
C THR A 180 -3.32 -28.31 15.34
N SER A 181 -4.50 -27.72 15.54
CA SER A 181 -5.77 -28.29 15.06
C SER A 181 -5.83 -28.43 13.52
N LEU A 182 -5.22 -27.48 12.79
CA LEU A 182 -5.12 -27.58 11.33
C LEU A 182 -4.22 -28.74 10.92
N LEU A 183 -3.04 -28.86 11.54
CA LEU A 183 -2.07 -29.91 11.24
C LEU A 183 -2.58 -31.30 11.61
N GLU A 184 -3.26 -31.46 12.74
CA GLU A 184 -3.91 -32.71 13.15
C GLU A 184 -5.00 -33.14 12.16
N SER A 185 -5.83 -32.19 11.70
CA SER A 185 -6.86 -32.45 10.68
C SER A 185 -6.29 -32.91 9.33
N LEU A 186 -5.05 -32.53 9.07
CA LEU A 186 -4.28 -32.89 7.88
C LEU A 186 -3.44 -34.17 8.08
N GLN A 187 -3.32 -34.74 9.27
CA GLN A 187 -2.61 -36.02 9.45
C GLN A 187 -3.52 -37.19 9.05
N LYS A 188 -3.55 -37.52 7.75
CA LYS A 188 -4.25 -38.70 7.22
C LYS A 188 -3.23 -39.70 6.65
N PRO A 189 -3.26 -40.99 7.05
CA PRO A 189 -2.19 -41.97 6.79
C PRO A 189 -1.81 -42.19 5.32
N GLU A 190 -2.67 -41.82 4.38
CA GLU A 190 -2.48 -42.07 2.94
C GLU A 190 -2.32 -40.79 2.11
N ARG A 191 -2.37 -39.61 2.75
CA ARG A 191 -2.36 -38.34 2.02
C ARG A 191 -1.06 -37.59 2.18
N LYS A 192 -0.53 -37.10 1.06
CA LYS A 192 0.70 -36.29 1.01
C LYS A 192 0.37 -34.81 0.88
N TYR A 193 0.87 -34.02 1.82
CA TYR A 193 0.65 -32.58 1.89
C TYR A 193 1.98 -31.85 2.05
N VAL A 194 2.10 -30.65 1.46
CA VAL A 194 3.24 -29.74 1.68
C VAL A 194 2.75 -28.31 1.85
N PHE A 195 3.31 -27.63 2.86
CA PHE A 195 3.06 -26.22 3.13
C PHE A 195 4.36 -25.44 3.08
N VAL A 196 4.37 -24.35 2.31
CA VAL A 196 5.47 -23.38 2.27
C VAL A 196 5.20 -22.29 3.31
N PHE A 197 6.19 -22.00 4.14
CA PHE A 197 6.15 -20.93 5.13
C PHE A 197 6.87 -19.69 4.59
#